data_AF-A0AAJ6B2U1-F1
#
_entry.id   AF-A0AAJ6B2U1-F1
#
_cell.length_a   1.000
_cell.length_b   1.000
_cell.length_c   1.000
_cell.angle_alpha   90.00
_cell.angle_beta   90.00
_cell.angle_gamma   90.00
#
_symmetry.space_group_name_H-M   'P 1'
#
loop_
_entity.id
_entity.type
_entity.pdbx_description
1 polymer ?
#
loop_
_entity_poly.entity_id
_entity_poly.type
_entity_poly.pdbx_seq_one_letter_code
_entity_poly.pdbx_strand_id
1 'polypeptide(L)'
;MTDDVQVDAAPTTSDPADLGERLGMVAAAPGVRTWAFVIDLLVLAVLASPALIGYMIDAPVATLVLYIVGAALPVVFGILQLVLHGRRGVTVGKASMRLRSVRVDDFTRPGFWRIVLRALVLGASGILPVIGPLVVLTSNLWDRRGRSVLDKTAGCWLLDVRAGIDPFDASQLRRARRALEAPNRDISEHLPSLATVPVADRPVLEERRSRAGIVGVSRQTWSERPDVVAPVVAAVADPAAPFLVFEDGSTVIVPSYGLIGRMPEAPTGRAADVLLTLEDPQLLLSKTHLAFGVEDGTVWVLDQGSSNGTAIVGADGTDSPLPAGTRVAVAHGTVVRAGGRMFQVRYGGLGA
;
A
#
# COMPACT_ATOMS: atom_id res chain seq x y z
N MET A 1 -8.57 -33.57 36.98
CA MET A 1 -8.69 -32.10 37.07
C MET A 1 -7.97 -31.58 35.84
N THR A 2 -8.68 -31.59 34.72
CA THR A 2 -8.20 -31.16 33.41
C THR A 2 -8.81 -29.79 33.18
N ASP A 3 -7.97 -28.75 33.21
CA ASP A 3 -8.35 -27.40 32.82
C ASP A 3 -8.63 -27.39 31.31
N ASP A 4 -9.91 -27.46 30.96
CA ASP A 4 -10.36 -27.08 29.62
C ASP A 4 -10.14 -25.57 29.49
N VAL A 5 -9.07 -25.22 28.76
CA VAL A 5 -8.88 -23.86 28.25
C VAL A 5 -10.01 -23.61 27.27
N GLN A 6 -11.05 -22.97 27.79
CA GLN A 6 -12.17 -22.48 27.01
C GLN A 6 -11.63 -21.38 26.09
N VAL A 7 -11.32 -21.77 24.85
CA VAL A 7 -11.02 -20.84 23.76
C VAL A 7 -12.32 -20.09 23.50
N ASP A 8 -12.44 -18.90 24.10
CA ASP A 8 -13.56 -17.99 23.86
C ASP A 8 -13.69 -17.79 22.36
N ALA A 9 -14.76 -18.35 21.79
CA ALA A 9 -15.12 -18.14 20.41
C ALA A 9 -15.25 -16.63 20.17
N ALA A 10 -14.38 -16.09 19.32
CA ALA A 10 -14.39 -14.67 18.96
C ALA A 10 -15.83 -14.25 18.62
N PRO A 11 -16.35 -13.15 19.18
CA PRO A 11 -17.72 -12.75 18.96
C PRO A 11 -17.96 -12.59 17.46
N THR A 12 -18.90 -13.39 16.93
CA THR A 12 -19.41 -13.26 15.57
C THR A 12 -20.26 -12.00 15.51
N THR A 13 -19.60 -10.84 15.52
CA THR A 13 -20.28 -9.57 15.37
C THR A 13 -20.80 -9.49 13.94
N SER A 14 -22.11 -9.68 13.79
CA SER A 14 -22.85 -9.42 12.55
C SER A 14 -22.94 -7.93 12.22
N ASP A 15 -22.24 -7.08 12.97
CA ASP A 15 -22.27 -5.64 12.82
C ASP A 15 -21.23 -5.19 11.79
N PRO A 16 -21.65 -4.62 10.66
CA PRO A 16 -20.74 -4.17 9.62
C PRO A 16 -19.70 -3.14 10.11
N ALA A 17 -19.98 -2.36 11.16
CA ALA A 17 -18.99 -1.40 11.64
C ALA A 17 -17.80 -2.08 12.33
N ASP A 18 -18.07 -3.13 13.12
CA ASP A 18 -17.03 -3.89 13.82
C ASP A 18 -16.16 -4.66 12.81
N LEU A 19 -16.79 -5.20 11.75
CA LEU A 19 -16.07 -5.78 10.62
C LEU A 19 -15.15 -4.75 9.95
N GLY A 20 -15.63 -3.51 9.75
CA GLY A 20 -14.83 -2.43 9.16
C GLY A 20 -13.61 -2.08 10.01
N GLU A 21 -13.78 -1.98 11.32
CA GLU A 21 -12.68 -1.71 12.27
C GLU A 21 -11.65 -2.86 12.26
N ARG A 22 -12.11 -4.11 12.29
CA ARG A 22 -11.24 -5.29 12.14
C ARG A 22 -10.46 -5.28 10.82
N LEU A 23 -11.09 -4.80 9.74
CA LEU A 23 -10.45 -4.65 8.44
C LEU A 23 -9.44 -3.48 8.38
N GLY A 24 -9.26 -2.73 9.47
CA GLY A 24 -8.37 -1.57 9.55
C GLY A 24 -8.94 -0.31 8.91
N MET A 25 -10.26 -0.21 8.79
CA MET A 25 -10.93 1.04 8.37
C MET A 25 -11.08 1.97 9.57
N VAL A 26 -10.78 3.25 9.36
CA VAL A 26 -10.87 4.27 10.41
C VAL A 26 -12.00 5.25 10.09
N ALA A 27 -12.91 5.44 11.03
CA ALA A 27 -13.97 6.44 10.91
C ALA A 27 -13.38 7.85 10.92
N ALA A 28 -13.85 8.72 10.03
CA ALA A 28 -13.36 10.09 9.96
C ALA A 28 -13.72 10.87 11.23
N ALA A 29 -12.73 11.54 11.84
CA ALA A 29 -12.92 12.36 13.02
C ALA A 29 -13.82 13.59 12.74
N PRO A 30 -14.60 14.09 13.71
CA PRO A 30 -15.55 15.18 13.50
C PRO A 30 -14.94 16.43 12.85
N GLY A 31 -13.76 16.87 13.32
CA GLY A 31 -13.08 18.06 12.78
C GLY A 31 -12.71 17.94 11.30
N VAL A 32 -12.24 16.75 10.87
CA VAL A 32 -11.85 16.48 9.47
C VAL A 32 -13.07 16.52 8.55
N ARG A 33 -14.22 16.04 9.04
CA ARG A 33 -15.50 16.10 8.31
C ARG A 33 -15.98 17.53 8.14
N THR A 34 -15.89 18.33 9.19
CA THR A 34 -16.27 19.75 9.15
C THR A 34 -15.43 20.50 8.12
N TRP A 35 -14.11 20.28 8.09
CA TRP A 35 -13.24 20.90 7.08
C TRP A 35 -13.58 20.48 5.66
N ALA A 36 -13.88 19.20 5.41
CA ALA A 36 -14.33 18.75 4.10
C ALA A 36 -15.62 19.48 3.66
N PHE A 37 -16.57 19.68 4.58
CA PHE A 37 -17.79 20.43 4.29
C PHE A 37 -17.52 21.92 4.05
N VAL A 38 -16.66 22.55 4.85
CA VAL A 38 -16.25 23.96 4.68
C VAL A 38 -15.62 24.17 3.31
N ILE A 39 -14.75 23.28 2.84
CA ILE A 39 -14.16 23.36 1.49
C ILE A 39 -15.25 23.31 0.41
N ASP A 40 -16.19 22.36 0.52
CA ASP A 40 -17.31 22.26 -0.43
C ASP A 40 -18.16 23.56 -0.44
N LEU A 41 -18.39 24.16 0.72
CA LEU A 41 -19.14 25.42 0.87
C LEU A 41 -18.38 26.63 0.31
N LEU A 42 -17.06 26.71 0.53
CA LEU A 42 -16.22 27.78 -0.02
C LEU A 42 -16.21 27.76 -1.54
N VAL A 43 -16.07 26.58 -2.15
CA VAL A 43 -16.16 26.44 -3.61
C VAL A 43 -17.54 26.87 -4.10
N LEU A 44 -18.61 26.45 -3.42
CA LEU A 44 -19.97 26.87 -3.75
C LEU A 44 -20.14 28.40 -3.68
N ALA A 45 -19.62 29.04 -2.63
CA ALA A 45 -19.68 30.49 -2.43
C ALA A 45 -18.92 31.25 -3.53
N VAL A 46 -17.72 30.78 -3.92
CA VAL A 46 -16.96 31.36 -5.03
C VAL A 46 -17.74 31.23 -6.34
N LEU A 47 -18.35 30.08 -6.62
CA LEU A 47 -19.15 29.87 -7.83
C LEU A 47 -20.43 30.72 -7.85
N ALA A 48 -21.00 31.05 -6.69
CA ALA A 48 -22.15 31.94 -6.57
C ALA A 48 -21.79 33.43 -6.60
N SER A 49 -20.51 33.78 -6.39
CA SER A 49 -20.03 35.18 -6.33
C SER A 49 -20.35 36.05 -7.56
N PRO A 50 -20.46 35.54 -8.80
CA PRO A 50 -20.89 36.36 -9.93
C PRO A 50 -22.25 37.03 -9.70
N ALA A 51 -23.21 36.34 -9.07
CA ALA A 51 -24.51 36.93 -8.74
C ALA A 51 -24.37 38.08 -7.74
N LEU A 52 -23.49 37.94 -6.75
CA LEU A 52 -23.21 39.02 -5.78
C LEU A 52 -22.56 40.23 -6.47
N ILE A 53 -21.63 40.00 -7.39
CA ILE A 53 -21.01 41.07 -8.19
C ILE A 53 -22.07 41.77 -9.06
N GLY A 54 -22.96 41.00 -9.70
CA GLY A 54 -24.05 41.53 -10.51
C GLY A 54 -24.98 42.47 -9.73
N TYR A 55 -25.23 42.17 -8.45
CA TYR A 55 -26.03 43.04 -7.58
C TYR A 55 -25.35 44.39 -7.26
N MET A 56 -24.02 44.47 -7.32
CA MET A 56 -23.25 45.66 -6.93
C MET A 56 -22.94 46.61 -8.09
N ILE A 57 -23.29 46.25 -9.34
CA ILE A 57 -22.96 47.05 -10.53
C ILE A 57 -24.21 47.67 -11.14
N ASP A 58 -24.07 48.88 -11.69
CA ASP A 58 -25.14 49.57 -12.42
C ASP A 58 -25.01 49.32 -13.94
N ALA A 59 -25.22 48.08 -14.35
CA ALA A 59 -25.14 47.66 -15.75
C ALA A 59 -26.17 46.55 -16.03
N PRO A 60 -27.33 46.85 -16.64
CA PRO A 60 -28.47 45.92 -16.65
C PRO A 60 -28.19 44.62 -17.41
N VAL A 61 -27.55 44.71 -18.58
CA VAL A 61 -27.20 43.52 -19.38
C VAL A 61 -26.16 42.66 -18.66
N ALA A 62 -25.13 43.27 -18.09
CA ALA A 62 -24.09 42.56 -17.34
C ALA A 62 -24.65 41.91 -16.07
N THR A 63 -25.53 42.61 -15.35
CA THR A 63 -26.23 42.11 -14.16
C THR A 63 -27.03 40.86 -14.47
N LEU A 64 -27.82 40.88 -15.56
CA LEU A 64 -28.59 39.72 -16.01
C LEU A 64 -27.68 38.51 -16.28
N VAL A 65 -26.59 38.72 -17.04
CA VAL A 65 -25.62 37.64 -17.35
C VAL A 65 -25.00 37.09 -16.07
N LEU A 66 -24.58 37.96 -15.16
CA LEU A 66 -23.96 37.56 -13.90
C LEU A 66 -24.90 36.80 -12.97
N TYR A 67 -26.19 37.15 -12.93
CA TYR A 67 -27.19 36.36 -12.21
C TYR A 67 -27.40 34.98 -12.84
N ILE A 68 -27.51 34.90 -14.17
CA ILE A 68 -27.64 33.62 -14.86
C ILE A 68 -26.43 32.72 -14.57
N VAL A 69 -25.21 33.27 -14.70
CA VAL A 69 -23.96 32.53 -14.44
C VAL A 69 -23.85 32.14 -12.96
N GLY A 70 -24.10 33.08 -12.05
CA GLY A 70 -24.04 32.87 -10.61
C GLY A 70 -25.11 31.90 -10.08
N ALA A 71 -26.21 31.70 -10.81
CA ALA A 71 -27.19 30.64 -10.52
C ALA A 71 -26.82 29.30 -11.18
N ALA A 72 -26.34 29.32 -12.43
CA ALA A 72 -26.05 28.10 -13.19
C ALA A 72 -24.82 27.34 -12.65
N LEU A 73 -23.74 28.04 -12.29
CA LEU A 73 -22.51 27.40 -11.81
C LEU A 73 -22.70 26.58 -10.52
N PRO A 74 -23.36 27.10 -9.46
CA PRO A 74 -23.69 26.31 -8.28
C PRO A 74 -24.54 25.07 -8.58
N VAL A 75 -25.52 25.17 -9.49
CA VAL A 75 -26.37 24.04 -9.87
C VAL A 75 -25.56 22.95 -10.56
N VAL A 76 -24.74 23.32 -11.55
CA VAL A 76 -23.85 22.38 -12.26
C VAL A 76 -22.88 21.73 -11.27
N PHE A 77 -22.29 22.52 -10.38
CA PHE A 77 -21.40 22.02 -9.33
C PHE A 77 -22.10 21.05 -8.38
N GLY A 78 -23.32 21.38 -7.93
CA GLY A 78 -24.14 20.50 -7.09
C GLY A 78 -24.44 19.16 -7.76
N ILE A 79 -24.81 19.17 -9.04
CA ILE A 79 -25.02 17.94 -9.83
C ILE A 79 -23.73 17.13 -9.94
N LEU A 80 -22.60 17.79 -10.26
CA LEU A 80 -21.29 17.11 -10.34
C LEU A 80 -20.92 16.48 -8.99
N GLN A 81 -21.11 17.20 -7.88
CA GLN A 81 -20.87 16.70 -6.53
C GLN A 81 -21.76 15.50 -6.20
N LEU A 82 -23.05 15.52 -6.58
CA LEU A 82 -23.96 14.38 -6.42
C LEU A 82 -23.48 13.15 -7.20
N VAL A 83 -23.06 13.34 -8.45
CA VAL A 83 -22.56 12.26 -9.31
C VAL A 83 -21.25 11.69 -8.77
N LEU A 84 -20.28 12.55 -8.41
CA LEU A 84 -19.00 12.13 -7.86
C LEU A 84 -19.17 11.39 -6.53
N HIS A 85 -20.02 11.89 -5.65
CA HIS A 85 -20.25 11.28 -4.35
C HIS A 85 -21.00 9.96 -4.49
N GLY A 86 -22.00 9.89 -5.36
CA GLY A 86 -22.72 8.64 -5.64
C GLY A 86 -21.86 7.56 -6.29
N ARG A 87 -21.00 7.93 -7.26
CA ARG A 87 -20.21 6.97 -8.06
C ARG A 87 -18.84 6.66 -7.48
N ARG A 88 -18.23 7.61 -6.75
CA ARG A 88 -16.85 7.52 -6.25
C ARG A 88 -16.74 7.76 -4.75
N GLY A 89 -17.84 8.05 -4.04
CA GLY A 89 -17.81 8.27 -2.59
C GLY A 89 -17.09 9.56 -2.17
N VAL A 90 -16.82 10.47 -3.10
CA VAL A 90 -16.05 11.70 -2.85
C VAL A 90 -16.80 12.94 -3.32
N THR A 91 -16.64 14.01 -2.56
CA THR A 91 -16.88 15.40 -2.98
C THR A 91 -15.54 16.10 -3.11
N VAL A 92 -15.50 17.32 -3.65
CA VAL A 92 -14.25 18.12 -3.74
C VAL A 92 -13.57 18.21 -2.37
N GLY A 93 -14.28 18.63 -1.34
CA GLY A 93 -13.76 18.75 0.01
C GLY A 93 -13.38 17.41 0.65
N LYS A 94 -14.17 16.34 0.41
CA LYS A 94 -13.79 14.99 0.89
C LYS A 94 -12.51 14.50 0.21
N ALA A 95 -12.35 14.73 -1.09
CA ALA A 95 -11.14 14.36 -1.81
C ALA A 95 -9.90 15.10 -1.27
N SER A 96 -10.03 16.41 -1.01
CA SER A 96 -8.97 17.22 -0.39
C SER A 96 -8.57 16.72 1.00
N MET A 97 -9.54 16.28 1.80
CA MET A 97 -9.31 15.74 3.16
C MET A 97 -9.00 14.22 3.18
N ARG A 98 -8.84 13.57 2.01
CA ARG A 98 -8.69 12.10 1.87
C ARG A 98 -9.78 11.29 2.59
N LEU A 99 -11.00 11.81 2.55
CA LEU A 99 -12.17 11.13 3.08
C LEU A 99 -12.91 10.37 1.99
N ARG A 100 -13.56 9.27 2.39
CA ARG A 100 -14.35 8.44 1.48
C ARG A 100 -15.64 7.97 2.11
N SER A 101 -16.75 8.25 1.43
CA SER A 101 -18.06 7.70 1.78
C SER A 101 -18.22 6.32 1.16
N VAL A 102 -18.55 5.34 1.98
CA VAL A 102 -18.84 3.97 1.57
C VAL A 102 -20.20 3.53 2.11
N ARG A 103 -20.81 2.52 1.52
CA ARG A 103 -22.01 1.90 2.08
C ARG A 103 -21.65 1.12 3.35
N VAL A 104 -22.52 1.17 4.35
CA VAL A 104 -22.29 0.48 5.63
C VAL A 104 -22.21 -1.04 5.44
N ASP A 105 -23.09 -1.61 4.62
CA ASP A 105 -23.30 -3.07 4.59
C ASP A 105 -22.18 -3.85 3.87
N ASP A 106 -21.63 -3.29 2.79
CA ASP A 106 -20.71 -3.99 1.89
C ASP A 106 -19.42 -3.20 1.58
N PHE A 107 -19.26 -2.02 2.17
CA PHE A 107 -18.16 -1.07 1.92
C PHE A 107 -17.99 -0.68 0.44
N THR A 108 -19.05 -0.84 -0.37
CA THR A 108 -19.02 -0.45 -1.79
C THR A 108 -19.39 1.03 -1.97
N ARG A 109 -19.48 1.44 -3.24
CA ARG A 109 -19.88 2.79 -3.62
C ARG A 109 -21.25 3.13 -3.03
N PRO A 110 -21.45 4.36 -2.49
CA PRO A 110 -22.70 4.76 -1.87
C PRO A 110 -23.94 4.55 -2.74
N GLY A 111 -23.83 4.86 -4.04
CA GLY A 111 -24.94 4.85 -4.99
C GLY A 111 -25.59 6.22 -5.12
N PHE A 112 -25.95 6.60 -6.35
CA PHE A 112 -26.43 7.94 -6.68
C PHE A 112 -27.67 8.35 -5.87
N TRP A 113 -28.72 7.51 -5.86
CA TRP A 113 -29.99 7.85 -5.22
C TRP A 113 -29.92 8.00 -3.69
N ARG A 114 -29.05 7.25 -3.02
CA ARG A 114 -28.80 7.41 -1.58
C ARG A 114 -28.17 8.76 -1.26
N ILE A 115 -27.26 9.22 -2.12
CA ILE A 115 -26.65 10.53 -2.01
C ILE A 115 -27.64 11.65 -2.36
N VAL A 116 -28.54 11.44 -3.33
CA VAL A 116 -29.64 12.37 -3.60
C VAL A 116 -30.55 12.49 -2.38
N LEU A 117 -30.97 11.38 -1.76
CA LEU A 117 -31.75 11.39 -0.52
C LEU A 117 -31.03 12.18 0.59
N ARG A 118 -29.73 11.92 0.79
CA ARG A 118 -28.89 12.66 1.73
C ARG A 118 -28.91 14.17 1.46
N ALA A 119 -28.77 14.56 0.19
CA ALA A 119 -28.77 15.96 -0.21
C ALA A 119 -30.14 16.62 -0.02
N LEU A 120 -31.24 15.90 -0.26
CA LEU A 120 -32.59 16.37 0.03
C LEU A 120 -32.80 16.58 1.52
N VAL A 121 -32.34 15.68 2.38
CA VAL A 121 -32.41 15.85 3.85
C VAL A 121 -31.59 17.06 4.30
N LEU A 122 -30.37 17.24 3.76
CA LEU A 122 -29.57 18.43 4.04
C LEU A 122 -30.27 19.71 3.53
N GLY A 123 -30.86 19.69 2.33
CA GLY A 123 -31.63 20.80 1.80
C GLY A 123 -32.85 21.14 2.66
N ALA A 124 -33.60 20.13 3.10
CA ALA A 124 -34.75 20.28 3.99
C ALA A 124 -34.35 20.83 5.37
N SER A 125 -33.14 20.52 5.86
CA SER A 125 -32.63 21.13 7.09
C SER A 125 -32.51 22.66 6.97
N GLY A 126 -32.35 23.20 5.76
CA GLY A 126 -32.33 24.64 5.49
C GLY A 126 -33.64 25.38 5.74
N ILE A 127 -34.75 24.69 6.06
CA ILE A 127 -36.04 25.33 6.42
C ILE A 127 -35.89 26.26 7.64
N LEU A 128 -35.09 25.86 8.64
CA LEU A 128 -34.59 26.76 9.68
C LEU A 128 -33.16 27.16 9.30
N PRO A 129 -32.96 28.36 8.71
CA PRO A 129 -31.64 28.78 8.27
C PRO A 129 -30.64 28.73 9.42
N VAL A 130 -29.41 28.33 9.12
CA VAL A 130 -28.30 28.16 10.08
C VAL A 130 -28.52 27.03 11.10
N ILE A 131 -29.61 27.04 11.87
CA ILE A 131 -29.86 26.08 12.96
C ILE A 131 -30.02 24.66 12.40
N GLY A 132 -30.86 24.46 11.40
CA GLY A 132 -31.12 23.12 10.86
C GLY A 132 -29.88 22.46 10.26
N PRO A 133 -29.12 23.13 9.36
CA PRO A 133 -27.87 22.59 8.84
C PRO A 133 -26.84 22.35 9.96
N LEU A 134 -26.74 23.25 10.95
CA LEU A 134 -25.81 23.11 12.07
C LEU A 134 -26.09 21.84 12.88
N VAL A 135 -27.35 21.59 13.24
CA VAL A 135 -27.78 20.38 13.95
C VAL A 135 -27.45 19.12 13.15
N VAL A 136 -27.75 19.13 11.84
CA VAL A 136 -27.51 17.98 10.97
C VAL A 136 -26.01 17.69 10.80
N LEU A 137 -25.17 18.73 10.66
CA LEU A 137 -23.72 18.58 10.49
C LEU A 137 -23.00 18.18 11.78
N THR A 138 -23.46 18.67 12.92
CA THR A 138 -22.89 18.32 14.25
C THR A 138 -23.44 17.01 14.80
N SER A 139 -24.40 16.39 14.12
CA SER A 139 -25.05 15.16 14.61
C SER A 139 -24.14 13.94 14.76
N ASN A 140 -22.94 13.97 14.18
CA ASN A 140 -21.93 12.95 14.41
C ASN A 140 -21.41 12.92 15.86
N LEU A 141 -21.50 14.04 16.59
CA LEU A 141 -21.02 14.17 17.97
C LEU A 141 -21.90 13.40 18.97
N TRP A 142 -23.16 13.15 18.59
CA TRP A 142 -24.10 12.39 19.41
C TRP A 142 -24.08 10.88 19.14
N ASP A 143 -23.30 10.42 18.16
CA ASP A 143 -23.21 9.01 17.79
C ASP A 143 -21.89 8.41 18.30
N ARG A 144 -21.95 7.32 19.07
CA ARG A 144 -20.74 6.66 19.62
C ARG A 144 -19.77 6.19 18.53
N ARG A 145 -20.28 5.86 17.34
CA ARG A 145 -19.51 5.48 16.15
C ARG A 145 -19.28 6.62 15.17
N GLY A 146 -19.60 7.84 15.59
CA GLY A 146 -19.39 9.07 14.84
C GLY A 146 -20.18 9.16 13.53
N ARG A 147 -21.30 8.46 13.32
CA ARG A 147 -22.12 8.61 12.09
C ARG A 147 -23.09 9.77 12.24
N SER A 148 -23.08 10.69 11.28
CA SER A 148 -24.06 11.77 11.23
C SER A 148 -25.45 11.25 10.84
N VAL A 149 -26.50 12.01 11.13
CA VAL A 149 -27.87 11.76 10.64
C VAL A 149 -27.87 11.63 9.11
N LEU A 150 -27.09 12.46 8.40
CA LEU A 150 -26.94 12.35 6.95
C LEU A 150 -26.37 11.00 6.52
N ASP A 151 -25.34 10.53 7.22
CA ASP A 151 -24.72 9.24 6.89
C ASP A 151 -25.70 8.09 7.19
N LYS A 152 -26.45 8.17 8.31
CA LYS A 152 -27.51 7.21 8.66
C LYS A 152 -28.63 7.19 7.60
N THR A 153 -29.10 8.36 7.14
CA THR A 153 -30.13 8.44 6.09
C THR A 153 -29.69 7.85 4.76
N ALA A 154 -28.42 7.98 4.41
CA ALA A 154 -27.86 7.42 3.18
C ALA A 154 -27.50 5.93 3.31
N GLY A 155 -27.45 5.38 4.53
CA GLY A 155 -26.84 4.08 4.81
C GLY A 155 -25.35 4.09 4.49
N CYS A 156 -24.67 5.20 4.75
CA CYS A 156 -23.25 5.40 4.46
C CYS A 156 -22.43 5.52 5.73
N TRP A 157 -21.13 5.29 5.56
CA TRP A 157 -20.11 5.52 6.55
C TRP A 157 -18.99 6.34 5.92
N LEU A 158 -18.43 7.29 6.67
CA LEU A 158 -17.40 8.19 6.19
C LEU A 158 -16.07 7.80 6.82
N LEU A 159 -15.16 7.32 5.98
CA LEU A 159 -13.86 6.80 6.35
C LEU A 159 -12.77 7.83 6.08
N ASP A 160 -11.74 7.81 6.93
CA ASP A 160 -10.48 8.51 6.71
C ASP A 160 -9.48 7.56 6.06
N VAL A 161 -9.21 7.79 4.77
CA VAL A 161 -8.31 6.95 3.96
C VAL A 161 -6.83 7.30 4.23
N ARG A 162 -6.55 8.40 4.93
CA ARG A 162 -5.19 8.71 5.38
C ARG A 162 -4.84 7.91 6.64
N ALA A 163 -5.83 7.70 7.53
CA ALA A 163 -5.64 6.99 8.79
C ALA A 163 -5.88 5.48 8.69
N GLY A 164 -6.63 5.01 7.69
CA GLY A 164 -6.96 3.59 7.51
C GLY A 164 -6.99 3.13 6.05
N ILE A 165 -7.41 1.89 5.84
CA ILE A 165 -7.45 1.25 4.52
C ILE A 165 -8.53 1.85 3.63
N ASP A 166 -8.22 2.06 2.34
CA ASP A 166 -9.21 2.43 1.30
C ASP A 166 -10.00 1.19 0.86
N PRO A 167 -11.32 1.12 1.07
CA PRO A 167 -12.12 -0.02 0.61
C PRO A 167 -12.19 -0.16 -0.91
N PHE A 168 -11.90 0.91 -1.67
CA PHE A 168 -11.90 0.84 -3.13
C PHE A 168 -10.54 0.42 -3.70
N ASP A 169 -9.49 0.32 -2.88
CA ASP A 169 -8.27 -0.39 -3.25
C ASP A 169 -8.48 -1.89 -3.03
N ALA A 170 -8.88 -2.57 -4.10
CA ALA A 170 -9.17 -4.00 -4.07
C ALA A 170 -7.98 -4.84 -3.59
N SER A 171 -6.73 -4.38 -3.80
CA SER A 171 -5.55 -5.10 -3.36
C SER A 171 -5.34 -4.97 -1.86
N GLN A 172 -5.48 -3.76 -1.31
CA GLN A 172 -5.41 -3.56 0.14
C GLN A 172 -6.54 -4.29 0.86
N LEU A 173 -7.77 -4.19 0.36
CA LEU A 173 -8.92 -4.86 0.98
C LEU A 173 -8.79 -6.40 0.94
N ARG A 174 -8.26 -6.97 -0.15
CA ARG A 174 -7.98 -8.42 -0.22
C ARG A 174 -6.93 -8.85 0.80
N ARG A 175 -5.86 -8.06 0.98
CA ARG A 175 -4.83 -8.35 1.99
C ARG A 175 -5.39 -8.26 3.40
N ALA A 176 -6.17 -7.22 3.70
CA ALA A 176 -6.81 -7.05 5.00
C ALA A 176 -7.77 -8.19 5.34
N ARG A 177 -8.60 -8.63 4.37
CA ARG A 177 -9.47 -9.81 4.55
C ARG A 177 -8.67 -11.09 4.80
N ARG A 178 -7.61 -11.33 4.01
CA ARG A 178 -6.74 -12.51 4.21
C ARG A 178 -6.07 -12.51 5.58
N ALA A 179 -5.61 -11.35 6.05
CA ALA A 179 -5.01 -11.21 7.38
C ALA A 179 -6.01 -11.50 8.50
N LEU A 180 -7.29 -11.13 8.32
CA LEU A 180 -8.35 -11.46 9.28
C LEU A 180 -8.79 -12.93 9.26
N GLU A 181 -8.84 -13.55 8.08
CA GLU A 181 -9.26 -14.95 7.90
C GLU A 181 -8.19 -15.93 8.41
N ALA A 182 -6.91 -15.58 8.27
CA ALA A 182 -5.78 -16.42 8.67
C ALA A 182 -4.81 -15.63 9.57
N PRO A 183 -5.22 -15.25 10.80
CA PRO A 183 -4.39 -14.46 11.70
C PRO A 183 -3.13 -15.19 12.16
N ASN A 184 -3.14 -16.52 12.09
CA ASN A 184 -2.08 -17.39 12.61
C ASN A 184 -1.45 -18.28 11.53
N ARG A 185 -1.41 -17.80 10.27
CA ARG A 185 -0.64 -18.51 9.25
C ARG A 185 0.83 -18.26 9.53
N ASP A 186 1.39 -19.12 10.38
CA ASP A 186 2.81 -19.19 10.65
C ASP A 186 3.56 -19.22 9.31
N ILE A 187 4.47 -18.27 9.12
CA ILE A 187 5.40 -18.25 7.99
C ILE A 187 6.29 -19.51 8.01
N SER A 188 6.24 -20.26 9.12
CA SER A 188 6.84 -21.58 9.33
C SER A 188 6.10 -22.75 8.68
N GLU A 189 4.97 -22.56 7.96
CA GLU A 189 4.51 -23.57 7.01
C GLU A 189 5.62 -23.75 5.96
N HIS A 190 6.50 -24.71 6.21
CA HIS A 190 7.63 -25.12 5.39
C HIS A 190 7.06 -25.55 4.03
N LEU A 191 6.89 -24.57 3.14
CA LEU A 191 6.46 -24.84 1.78
C LEU A 191 7.52 -25.77 1.20
N PRO A 192 7.16 -26.96 0.70
CA PRO A 192 8.13 -27.86 0.12
C PRO A 192 8.86 -27.10 -0.99
N SER A 193 10.18 -27.02 -0.87
CA SER A 193 11.02 -26.33 -1.84
C SER A 193 10.69 -26.85 -3.24
N LEU A 194 10.16 -25.97 -4.09
CA LEU A 194 9.95 -26.23 -5.52
C LEU A 194 11.25 -26.03 -6.32
N ALA A 195 12.39 -25.81 -5.64
CA ALA A 195 13.68 -25.89 -6.30
C ALA A 195 13.84 -27.31 -6.86
N THR A 196 13.91 -27.42 -8.18
CA THR A 196 14.38 -28.63 -8.85
C THR A 196 15.77 -28.93 -8.30
N VAL A 197 15.86 -29.89 -7.38
CA VAL A 197 17.14 -30.42 -6.93
C VAL A 197 17.82 -31.00 -8.19
N PRO A 198 19.05 -30.58 -8.54
CA PRO A 198 19.77 -31.20 -9.64
C PRO A 198 20.08 -32.64 -9.20
N VAL A 199 19.32 -33.60 -9.72
CA VAL A 199 19.64 -35.03 -9.58
C VAL A 199 20.85 -35.29 -10.48
N ALA A 200 22.04 -35.22 -9.91
CA ALA A 200 23.29 -35.56 -10.57
C ALA A 200 23.43 -37.09 -10.60
N ASP A 201 22.78 -37.74 -11.58
CA ASP A 201 23.23 -39.03 -12.17
C ASP A 201 22.30 -39.49 -13.31
N ARG A 202 22.09 -38.61 -14.29
CA ARG A 202 21.73 -39.06 -15.64
C ARG A 202 22.72 -38.50 -16.64
N PRO A 203 23.21 -39.31 -17.60
CA PRO A 203 24.05 -38.80 -18.67
C PRO A 203 23.28 -37.69 -19.37
N VAL A 204 23.77 -36.46 -19.24
CA VAL A 204 23.25 -35.32 -19.98
C VAL A 204 23.63 -35.57 -21.44
N LEU A 205 22.70 -36.09 -22.22
CA LEU A 205 22.76 -35.95 -23.68
C LEU A 205 22.81 -34.44 -23.95
N GLU A 206 23.86 -33.98 -24.63
CA GLU A 206 24.01 -32.60 -25.10
C GLU A 206 22.88 -32.27 -26.09
N GLU A 207 21.69 -31.95 -25.59
CA GLU A 207 20.61 -31.43 -26.41
C GLU A 207 20.67 -29.91 -26.43
N ARG A 208 21.37 -29.43 -27.46
CA ARG A 208 21.06 -28.25 -28.27
C ARG A 208 19.89 -27.43 -27.72
N ARG A 209 20.18 -26.26 -27.13
CA ARG A 209 19.19 -25.27 -26.67
C ARG A 209 18.10 -25.07 -27.72
N SER A 210 16.93 -25.65 -27.47
CA SER A 210 15.74 -25.41 -28.28
C SER A 210 15.15 -24.06 -27.91
N ARG A 211 15.16 -23.12 -28.86
CA ARG A 211 14.36 -21.90 -28.83
C ARG A 211 12.89 -22.28 -29.05
N ALA A 212 12.20 -22.72 -28.00
CA ALA A 212 10.76 -22.94 -28.04
C ALA A 212 10.05 -21.81 -27.30
N GLY A 213 9.23 -21.05 -28.05
CA GLY A 213 8.36 -20.02 -27.52
C GLY A 213 7.27 -20.57 -26.60
N ILE A 214 6.59 -19.67 -25.90
CA ILE A 214 5.50 -19.94 -24.95
C ILE A 214 4.46 -20.89 -25.58
N VAL A 215 4.37 -22.11 -25.06
CA VAL A 215 3.29 -23.06 -25.34
C VAL A 215 2.29 -23.01 -24.20
N GLY A 216 1.04 -22.67 -24.51
CA GLY A 216 -0.05 -22.67 -23.54
C GLY A 216 -0.31 -24.06 -22.97
N VAL A 217 -0.52 -24.14 -21.67
CA VAL A 217 -0.82 -25.38 -20.94
C VAL A 217 -2.14 -25.99 -21.44
N SER A 218 -2.07 -27.16 -22.08
CA SER A 218 -3.18 -28.11 -22.08
C SER A 218 -3.05 -29.01 -20.84
N ARG A 219 -4.15 -29.25 -20.14
CA ARG A 219 -4.19 -30.09 -18.94
C ARG A 219 -3.80 -31.52 -19.29
N GLN A 220 -2.76 -32.05 -18.65
CA GLN A 220 -2.53 -33.48 -18.59
C GLN A 220 -2.34 -33.97 -17.15
N THR A 221 -2.97 -35.10 -16.89
CA THR A 221 -3.14 -35.85 -15.64
C THR A 221 -1.85 -36.51 -15.15
N TRP A 222 -1.69 -36.56 -13.83
CA TRP A 222 -0.50 -37.04 -13.10
C TRP A 222 -0.49 -38.58 -12.97
N SER A 223 0.66 -39.22 -13.25
CA SER A 223 0.95 -40.57 -12.76
C SER A 223 2.45 -40.83 -12.51
N GLU A 224 2.73 -41.21 -11.25
CA GLU A 224 3.78 -42.05 -10.66
C GLU A 224 5.30 -41.76 -10.74
N ARG A 225 5.93 -41.89 -9.55
CA ARG A 225 7.38 -41.88 -9.23
C ARG A 225 7.99 -43.28 -9.39
N PRO A 226 9.34 -43.38 -9.48
CA PRO A 226 10.07 -44.15 -8.45
C PRO A 226 11.42 -43.54 -7.98
N ASP A 227 11.98 -44.16 -6.95
CA ASP A 227 12.97 -43.72 -5.93
C ASP A 227 14.48 -43.62 -6.32
N VAL A 228 15.29 -43.09 -5.38
CA VAL A 228 16.66 -43.53 -4.93
C VAL A 228 17.83 -42.51 -4.98
N VAL A 229 18.36 -42.21 -3.77
CA VAL A 229 19.75 -41.90 -3.27
C VAL A 229 20.49 -40.60 -3.63
N ALA A 230 21.05 -39.95 -2.58
CA ALA A 230 22.01 -38.83 -2.62
C ALA A 230 23.48 -39.31 -2.59
N PRO A 231 24.44 -38.50 -3.11
CA PRO A 231 25.54 -38.08 -2.23
C PRO A 231 26.08 -36.65 -2.45
N VAL A 232 26.93 -36.27 -1.49
CA VAL A 232 27.65 -35.01 -1.23
C VAL A 232 28.80 -34.78 -2.24
N VAL A 233 29.20 -33.52 -2.50
CA VAL A 233 30.58 -32.95 -2.39
C VAL A 233 30.79 -31.69 -3.26
N ALA A 234 31.44 -30.71 -2.63
CA ALA A 234 31.81 -29.37 -3.08
C ALA A 234 32.96 -29.28 -4.11
N ALA A 235 33.09 -28.12 -4.78
CA ALA A 235 34.32 -27.53 -5.33
C ALA A 235 34.04 -26.20 -6.06
N VAL A 236 34.83 -25.11 -6.09
CA VAL A 236 35.90 -24.49 -5.28
C VAL A 236 35.86 -22.99 -5.69
N ALA A 237 35.81 -22.06 -4.75
CA ALA A 237 35.82 -20.61 -4.98
C ALA A 237 37.26 -20.05 -4.95
N ASP A 238 37.52 -18.98 -5.70
CA ASP A 238 38.70 -18.14 -5.49
C ASP A 238 38.68 -17.64 -4.02
N PRO A 239 39.66 -17.99 -3.19
CA PRO A 239 39.63 -17.74 -1.76
C PRO A 239 39.68 -16.24 -1.40
N ALA A 240 39.88 -15.34 -2.35
CA ALA A 240 39.92 -13.90 -2.11
C ALA A 240 38.63 -13.15 -2.51
N ALA A 241 37.65 -13.80 -3.14
CA ALA A 241 36.46 -13.12 -3.64
C ALA A 241 35.53 -12.65 -2.49
N PRO A 242 35.13 -11.36 -2.46
CA PRO A 242 34.20 -10.88 -1.47
C PRO A 242 32.80 -11.47 -1.67
N PHE A 243 32.12 -11.73 -0.56
CA PHE A 243 30.72 -12.19 -0.54
C PHE A 243 29.97 -11.49 0.58
N LEU A 244 28.65 -11.40 0.40
CA LEU A 244 27.71 -10.91 1.40
C LEU A 244 27.14 -12.11 2.14
N VAL A 245 26.99 -11.99 3.45
CA VAL A 245 26.29 -12.95 4.31
C VAL A 245 25.05 -12.29 4.87
N PHE A 246 23.87 -12.84 4.60
CA PHE A 246 22.60 -12.31 5.07
C PHE A 246 22.20 -12.90 6.43
N GLU A 247 21.22 -12.28 7.09
CA GLU A 247 20.68 -12.73 8.39
C GLU A 247 20.15 -14.18 8.38
N ASP A 248 19.70 -14.67 7.23
CA ASP A 248 19.23 -16.05 7.04
C ASP A 248 20.36 -17.04 6.73
N GLY A 249 21.62 -16.58 6.76
CA GLY A 249 22.81 -17.37 6.45
C GLY A 249 23.07 -17.57 4.96
N SER A 250 22.20 -17.06 4.08
CA SER A 250 22.46 -17.09 2.64
C SER A 250 23.67 -16.24 2.28
N THR A 251 24.40 -16.65 1.25
CA THR A 251 25.60 -15.95 0.80
C THR A 251 25.54 -15.62 -0.68
N VAL A 252 26.08 -14.45 -1.04
CA VAL A 252 26.10 -13.97 -2.43
C VAL A 252 27.48 -13.41 -2.73
N ILE A 253 28.13 -13.95 -3.76
CA ILE A 253 29.41 -13.42 -4.26
C ILE A 253 29.17 -12.01 -4.80
N VAL A 254 30.01 -11.06 -4.42
CA VAL A 254 29.89 -9.67 -4.83
C VAL A 254 30.34 -9.52 -6.30
N PRO A 255 29.45 -9.09 -7.22
CA PRO A 255 29.80 -8.87 -8.62
C PRO A 255 30.47 -7.50 -8.82
N SER A 256 30.81 -7.14 -10.06
CA SER A 256 31.26 -5.78 -10.39
C SER A 256 30.14 -4.75 -10.20
N TYR A 257 28.90 -5.10 -10.55
CA TYR A 257 27.73 -4.25 -10.32
C TYR A 257 26.45 -5.07 -10.09
N GLY A 258 25.91 -5.01 -8.87
CA GLY A 258 24.68 -5.65 -8.45
C GLY A 258 23.69 -4.69 -7.81
N LEU A 259 22.43 -5.10 -7.73
CA LEU A 259 21.34 -4.34 -7.10
C LEU A 259 20.63 -5.21 -6.07
N ILE A 260 20.29 -4.62 -4.92
CA ILE A 260 19.50 -5.23 -3.87
C ILE A 260 18.17 -4.49 -3.75
N GLY A 261 17.08 -5.23 -3.60
CA GLY A 261 15.77 -4.67 -3.30
C GLY A 261 14.69 -5.73 -3.23
N ARG A 262 13.44 -5.33 -2.98
CA ARG A 262 12.30 -6.27 -2.96
C ARG A 262 11.81 -6.64 -4.37
N MET A 263 12.17 -5.84 -5.36
CA MET A 263 11.86 -6.05 -6.78
C MET A 263 12.84 -5.23 -7.62
N PRO A 264 14.14 -5.59 -7.62
CA PRO A 264 15.18 -4.78 -8.20
C PRO A 264 15.08 -4.76 -9.73
N GLU A 265 15.16 -3.56 -10.28
CA GLU A 265 15.16 -3.32 -11.73
C GLU A 265 16.47 -2.64 -12.14
N ALA A 266 17.10 -3.12 -13.22
CA ALA A 266 18.32 -2.53 -13.75
C ALA A 266 18.04 -1.14 -14.38
N PRO A 267 18.91 -0.14 -14.15
CA PRO A 267 18.77 1.17 -14.78
C PRO A 267 18.82 1.08 -16.31
N THR A 268 18.08 1.96 -16.98
CA THR A 268 18.15 2.07 -18.44
C THR A 268 19.57 2.42 -18.89
N GLY A 269 20.18 1.58 -19.74
CA GLY A 269 21.54 1.78 -20.25
C GLY A 269 22.67 1.17 -19.43
N ARG A 270 22.38 0.47 -18.31
CA ARG A 270 23.38 -0.30 -17.55
C ARG A 270 22.82 -1.65 -17.13
N ALA A 271 23.40 -2.73 -17.64
CA ALA A 271 23.10 -4.07 -17.16
C ALA A 271 23.63 -4.23 -15.72
N ALA A 272 22.84 -4.88 -14.87
CA ALA A 272 23.29 -5.37 -13.58
C ALA A 272 23.69 -6.83 -13.71
N ASP A 273 24.86 -7.19 -13.18
CA ASP A 273 25.36 -8.57 -13.19
C ASP A 273 24.48 -9.45 -12.29
N VAL A 274 24.00 -8.88 -11.18
CA VAL A 274 23.13 -9.56 -10.22
C VAL A 274 21.99 -8.64 -9.78
N LEU A 275 20.75 -9.14 -9.87
CA LEU A 275 19.55 -8.53 -9.29
C LEU A 275 19.13 -9.38 -8.09
N LEU A 276 19.57 -8.99 -6.89
CA LEU A 276 19.29 -9.74 -5.67
C LEU A 276 17.97 -9.29 -5.07
N THR A 277 16.96 -10.14 -5.21
CA THR A 277 15.64 -9.94 -4.62
C THR A 277 15.64 -10.47 -3.20
N LEU A 278 15.47 -9.59 -2.21
CA LEU A 278 15.30 -9.98 -0.82
C LEU A 278 13.84 -9.96 -0.44
N GLU A 279 13.40 -10.99 0.29
CA GLU A 279 12.08 -11.01 0.88
C GLU A 279 12.00 -10.00 2.03
N ASP A 280 10.98 -9.15 1.99
CA ASP A 280 10.79 -8.07 2.94
C ASP A 280 9.28 -7.92 3.23
N PRO A 281 8.73 -8.75 4.13
CA PRO A 281 7.31 -8.77 4.44
C PRO A 281 6.80 -7.45 5.03
N GLN A 282 7.69 -6.71 5.70
CA GLN A 282 7.39 -5.42 6.33
C GLN A 282 7.43 -4.24 5.35
N LEU A 283 7.80 -4.49 4.08
CA LEU A 283 7.91 -3.48 3.02
C LEU A 283 8.89 -2.34 3.37
N LEU A 284 9.91 -2.63 4.17
CA LEU A 284 10.96 -1.70 4.56
C LEU A 284 12.07 -1.52 3.51
N LEU A 285 12.15 -2.44 2.55
CA LEU A 285 13.06 -2.44 1.42
C LEU A 285 12.34 -1.82 0.19
N SER A 286 13.08 -0.99 -0.55
CA SER A 286 12.57 -0.36 -1.78
C SER A 286 12.61 -1.39 -2.91
N LYS A 287 11.89 -1.13 -4.02
CA LYS A 287 11.95 -1.97 -5.23
C LYS A 287 13.38 -2.22 -5.66
N THR A 288 14.12 -1.13 -5.92
CA THR A 288 15.58 -1.09 -5.99
C THR A 288 16.04 -0.22 -4.82
N HIS A 289 16.75 -0.79 -3.84
CA HIS A 289 17.07 -0.10 -2.58
C HIS A 289 18.51 0.38 -2.54
N LEU A 290 19.46 -0.48 -2.90
CA LEU A 290 20.87 -0.10 -3.01
C LEU A 290 21.55 -0.82 -4.18
N ALA A 291 22.63 -0.23 -4.67
CA ALA A 291 23.59 -0.87 -5.54
C ALA A 291 24.81 -1.31 -4.73
N PHE A 292 25.45 -2.39 -5.15
CA PHE A 292 26.66 -2.90 -4.54
C PHE A 292 27.59 -3.47 -5.61
N GLY A 293 28.87 -3.58 -5.30
CA GLY A 293 29.81 -4.23 -6.19
C GLY A 293 31.23 -4.20 -5.64
N VAL A 294 32.15 -4.77 -6.40
CA VAL A 294 33.59 -4.71 -6.14
C VAL A 294 34.28 -3.87 -7.20
N GLU A 295 35.12 -2.93 -6.76
CA GLU A 295 35.97 -2.10 -7.62
C GLU A 295 37.35 -2.05 -6.97
N ASP A 296 38.40 -2.40 -7.72
CA ASP A 296 39.79 -2.50 -7.24
C ASP A 296 39.95 -3.34 -5.95
N GLY A 297 39.16 -4.42 -5.83
CA GLY A 297 39.18 -5.32 -4.66
C GLY A 297 38.43 -4.79 -3.42
N THR A 298 37.87 -3.58 -3.49
CA THR A 298 37.11 -2.96 -2.40
C THR A 298 35.61 -3.09 -2.69
N VAL A 299 34.85 -3.62 -1.72
CA VAL A 299 33.39 -3.64 -1.82
C VAL A 299 32.85 -2.23 -1.60
N TRP A 300 31.93 -1.80 -2.45
CA TRP A 300 31.22 -0.54 -2.31
C TRP A 300 29.72 -0.79 -2.26
N VAL A 301 29.01 0.09 -1.56
CA VAL A 301 27.55 0.16 -1.51
C VAL A 301 27.09 1.58 -1.83
N LEU A 302 25.92 1.72 -2.44
CA LEU A 302 25.31 3.00 -2.78
C LEU A 302 23.82 2.91 -2.57
N ASP A 303 23.27 3.74 -1.69
CA ASP A 303 21.82 3.85 -1.51
C ASP A 303 21.18 4.51 -2.73
N GLN A 304 20.17 3.87 -3.32
CA GLN A 304 19.52 4.29 -4.57
C GLN A 304 18.36 5.29 -4.33
N GLY A 305 18.41 6.06 -3.24
CA GLY A 305 17.31 6.92 -2.81
C GLY A 305 16.20 6.14 -2.14
N SER A 306 16.58 5.22 -1.25
CA SER A 306 15.63 4.33 -0.59
C SER A 306 14.72 5.06 0.40
N SER A 307 13.52 4.53 0.66
CA SER A 307 12.54 5.20 1.53
C SER A 307 12.89 5.12 3.02
N ASN A 308 13.56 4.04 3.44
CA ASN A 308 13.92 3.80 4.85
C ASN A 308 15.42 3.91 5.11
N GLY A 309 16.20 4.26 4.09
CA GLY A 309 17.64 4.45 4.18
C GLY A 309 18.45 3.16 4.22
N THR A 310 19.74 3.32 3.92
CA THR A 310 20.79 2.34 4.13
C THR A 310 21.75 2.87 5.20
N ALA A 311 22.24 2.01 6.10
CA ALA A 311 23.14 2.40 7.17
C ALA A 311 24.20 1.33 7.43
N ILE A 312 25.38 1.73 7.91
CA ILE A 312 26.37 0.83 8.50
C ILE A 312 26.03 0.65 9.99
N VAL A 313 26.02 -0.59 10.46
CA VAL A 313 25.77 -0.94 11.86
C VAL A 313 27.11 -1.08 12.58
N GLY A 314 27.33 -0.24 13.60
CA GLY A 314 28.49 -0.28 14.46
C GLY A 314 28.52 -1.51 15.38
N ALA A 315 29.68 -1.82 15.95
CA ALA A 315 29.83 -2.94 16.89
C ALA A 315 29.00 -2.78 18.18
N ASP A 316 28.64 -1.54 18.51
CA ASP A 316 27.74 -1.15 19.60
C ASP A 316 26.25 -1.18 19.20
N GLY A 317 25.94 -1.59 17.97
CA GLY A 317 24.59 -1.62 17.40
C GLY A 317 24.08 -0.26 16.93
N THR A 318 24.91 0.79 16.94
CA THR A 318 24.50 2.12 16.48
C THR A 318 24.50 2.22 14.96
N ASP A 319 23.60 3.05 14.43
CA ASP A 319 23.37 3.19 13.01
C ASP A 319 24.04 4.44 12.45
N SER A 320 24.96 4.24 11.52
CA SER A 320 25.58 5.31 10.75
C SER A 320 24.97 5.35 9.34
N PRO A 321 24.02 6.26 9.06
CA PRO A 321 23.31 6.31 7.78
C PRO A 321 24.23 6.68 6.62
N LEU A 322 24.03 6.03 5.47
CA LEU A 322 24.74 6.32 4.23
C LEU A 322 24.02 7.42 3.43
N PRO A 323 24.74 8.39 2.85
CA PRO A 323 24.14 9.37 1.96
C PRO A 323 23.60 8.72 0.68
N ALA A 324 22.36 9.04 0.31
CA ALA A 324 21.76 8.59 -0.94
C ALA A 324 22.56 9.08 -2.16
N GLY A 325 22.75 8.20 -3.14
CA GLY A 325 23.46 8.51 -4.40
C GLY A 325 24.99 8.54 -4.31
N THR A 326 25.57 8.33 -3.12
CA THR A 326 27.03 8.32 -2.93
C THR A 326 27.54 6.89 -2.76
N ARG A 327 28.60 6.52 -3.49
CA ARG A 327 29.29 5.24 -3.27
C ARG A 327 30.11 5.33 -1.99
N VAL A 328 29.91 4.37 -1.09
CA VAL A 328 30.64 4.24 0.16
C VAL A 328 31.37 2.90 0.16
N ALA A 329 32.69 2.95 0.35
CA ALA A 329 33.51 1.76 0.50
C ALA A 329 33.23 1.10 1.85
N VAL A 330 33.05 -0.23 1.83
CA VAL A 330 32.76 -1.04 3.01
C VAL A 330 33.84 -2.11 3.18
N ALA A 331 34.41 -2.19 4.38
CA ALA A 331 35.49 -3.11 4.70
C ALA A 331 34.96 -4.49 5.11
N HIS A 332 35.85 -5.48 5.16
CA HIS A 332 35.56 -6.79 5.74
C HIS A 332 34.93 -6.66 7.14
N GLY A 333 33.89 -7.45 7.41
CA GLY A 333 33.18 -7.50 8.69
C GLY A 333 32.13 -6.40 8.85
N THR A 334 32.04 -5.43 7.95
CA THR A 334 31.03 -4.36 8.00
C THR A 334 29.64 -4.95 7.85
N VAL A 335 28.75 -4.61 8.78
CA VAL A 335 27.33 -4.94 8.70
C VAL A 335 26.60 -3.74 8.12
N VAL A 336 25.83 -3.98 7.06
CA VAL A 336 25.02 -2.99 6.38
C VAL A 336 23.57 -3.35 6.58
N ARG A 337 22.77 -2.39 7.05
CA ARG A 337 21.31 -2.49 7.09
C ARG A 337 20.72 -1.73 5.91
N ALA A 338 19.87 -2.40 5.15
CA ALA A 338 19.09 -1.89 4.05
C ALA A 338 17.61 -1.98 4.43
N GLY A 339 17.00 -0.87 4.87
CA GLY A 339 15.67 -0.89 5.44
C GLY A 339 15.56 -1.84 6.63
N GLY A 340 14.82 -2.95 6.46
CA GLY A 340 14.60 -3.98 7.48
C GLY A 340 15.49 -5.21 7.37
N ARG A 341 16.44 -5.25 6.42
CA ARG A 341 17.33 -6.41 6.19
C ARG A 341 18.78 -6.04 6.44
N MET A 342 19.56 -6.95 7.01
CA MET A 342 20.99 -6.78 7.18
C MET A 342 21.80 -7.80 6.37
N PHE A 343 23.01 -7.39 6.01
CA PHE A 343 24.04 -8.28 5.49
C PHE A 343 25.41 -7.84 5.96
N GLN A 344 26.34 -8.79 6.02
CA GLN A 344 27.72 -8.55 6.38
C GLN A 344 28.65 -8.80 5.20
N VAL A 345 29.60 -7.90 4.99
CA VAL A 345 30.64 -8.07 3.98
C VAL A 345 31.74 -8.99 4.51
N ARG A 346 32.07 -10.04 3.77
CA ARG A 346 33.13 -11.00 4.11
C ARG A 346 34.04 -11.23 2.91
N TYR A 347 35.26 -11.64 3.20
CA TYR A 347 36.34 -11.99 2.27
C TYR A 347 36.92 -13.29 2.80
N GLY A 348 37.25 -14.28 1.95
CA GLY A 348 37.76 -15.58 2.42
C GLY A 348 36.74 -16.71 2.37
N GLY A 349 37.13 -17.88 1.86
CA GLY A 349 36.23 -19.03 1.62
C GLY A 349 35.30 -19.39 2.80
N LEU A 350 34.10 -19.86 2.45
CA LEU A 350 33.03 -20.29 3.37
C LEU A 350 33.53 -21.34 4.40
N GLY A 351 34.07 -20.89 5.53
CA GLY A 351 34.57 -21.76 6.59
C GLY A 351 35.32 -21.02 7.69
N ALA A 352 34.59 -20.50 8.67
CA ALA A 352 35.01 -20.31 10.06
C ALA A 352 33.79 -20.22 10.97
#